data_AF-A0A7Y1YRJ3-F1
#
_entry.id   AF-A0A7Y1YRJ3-F1
#
_cell.length_a   1.000
_cell.length_b   1.000
_cell.length_c   1.000
_cell.angle_alpha   90.00
_cell.angle_beta   90.00
_cell.angle_gamma   90.00
#
_symmetry.space_group_name_H-M   'P 1'
#
loop_
_entity.id
_entity.type
_entity.pdbx_description
1 polymer ?
#
loop_
_entity_poly.entity_id
_entity_poly.type
_entity_poly.pdbx_seq_one_letter_code
_entity_poly.pdbx_strand_id
1 'polypeptide(L)'
;MNKQFSQEVSVFRGRKMPERGFLAGYALLLQVIEDQTSKLLPLPAYLSMFSQKHRKYIQDNWQVFTIRHKPGNDLQSHMVFALKYEGIDLQILKETLKLIGAQALTQMIKDEPTGQYTR
;
A
#
# COMPACT_ATOMS: atom_id res chain seq x y z
N MET A 1 -5.15 17.29 -2.93
CA MET A 1 -4.95 16.02 -3.66
C MET A 1 -3.53 15.53 -3.38
N ASN A 2 -3.37 14.46 -2.60
CA ASN A 2 -2.05 13.95 -2.24
C ASN A 2 -1.48 13.20 -3.46
N LYS A 3 -0.46 13.76 -4.13
CA LYS A 3 0.04 13.27 -5.44
C LYS A 3 0.56 11.81 -5.41
N GLN A 4 0.90 11.33 -4.21
CA GLN A 4 1.46 10.02 -3.92
C GLN A 4 0.55 8.85 -4.35
N PHE A 5 -0.78 8.97 -4.23
CA PHE A 5 -1.73 7.88 -4.55
C PHE A 5 -2.02 7.70 -6.05
N SER A 6 -1.62 8.66 -6.87
CA SER A 6 -1.94 8.72 -8.30
C SER A 6 -0.71 8.88 -9.18
N GLN A 7 0.49 8.67 -8.64
CA GLN A 7 1.72 8.79 -9.41
C GLN A 7 2.09 7.45 -10.05
N GLU A 8 2.27 7.47 -11.37
CA GLU A 8 2.86 6.33 -12.07
C GLU A 8 4.38 6.31 -11.92
N VAL A 9 4.90 5.17 -11.51
CA VAL A 9 6.31 4.89 -11.31
C VAL A 9 6.73 3.63 -12.07
N SER A 10 8.02 3.51 -12.34
CA SER A 10 8.65 2.34 -12.98
C SER A 10 9.77 1.73 -12.14
N VAL A 11 10.18 2.41 -11.07
CA VAL A 11 11.21 1.97 -10.12
C VAL A 11 10.79 2.46 -8.74
N PHE A 12 10.93 1.61 -7.73
CA PHE A 12 10.71 1.97 -6.33
C PHE A 12 11.82 1.38 -5.46
N ARG A 13 12.52 2.24 -4.71
CA ARG A 13 13.63 1.87 -3.81
C ARG A 13 14.62 0.86 -4.43
N GLY A 14 15.05 1.15 -5.66
CA GLY A 14 16.00 0.32 -6.41
C GLY A 14 15.41 -0.94 -7.06
N ARG A 15 14.15 -1.30 -6.78
CA ARG A 15 13.45 -2.38 -7.49
C ARG A 15 12.77 -1.84 -8.73
N LYS A 16 13.18 -2.32 -9.90
CA LYS A 16 12.50 -2.02 -11.17
C LYS A 16 11.15 -2.76 -11.19
N MET A 17 10.10 -2.05 -11.58
CA MET A 17 8.78 -2.64 -11.75
C MET A 17 8.71 -3.35 -13.12
N PRO A 18 7.94 -4.45 -13.25
CA PRO A 18 7.75 -5.14 -14.52
C PRO A 18 7.20 -4.21 -15.62
N GLU A 19 6.40 -3.23 -15.21
CA GLU A 19 5.84 -2.21 -16.08
C GLU A 19 5.53 -0.92 -15.31
N ARG A 20 5.24 0.14 -16.04
CA ARG A 20 4.79 1.40 -15.45
C ARG A 20 3.41 1.21 -14.82
N GLY A 21 3.27 1.65 -13.59
CA GLY A 21 2.00 1.56 -12.86
C GLY A 21 2.10 2.28 -11.52
N PHE A 22 1.23 1.92 -10.60
CA PHE A 22 1.06 2.64 -9.34
C PHE A 22 1.35 1.71 -8.16
N LEU A 23 1.94 2.26 -7.10
CA LEU A 23 2.19 1.49 -5.87
C LEU A 23 0.88 1.10 -5.20
N ALA A 24 0.85 -0.10 -4.61
CA ALA A 24 -0.28 -0.62 -3.86
C ALA A 24 0.19 -1.21 -2.53
N GLY A 25 -0.72 -1.31 -1.56
CA GLY A 25 -0.42 -1.95 -0.27
C GLY A 25 0.83 -1.40 0.40
N TYR A 26 1.68 -2.29 0.89
CA TYR A 26 2.93 -1.98 1.56
C TYR A 26 3.88 -1.12 0.73
N ALA A 27 3.89 -1.22 -0.60
CA ALA A 27 4.74 -0.36 -1.43
C ALA A 27 4.41 1.13 -1.24
N LEU A 28 3.11 1.46 -1.23
CA LEU A 28 2.67 2.83 -0.99
C LEU A 28 2.83 3.23 0.48
N LEU A 29 2.50 2.34 1.43
CA LEU A 29 2.66 2.63 2.86
C LEU A 29 4.13 2.93 3.22
N LEU A 30 5.06 2.17 2.65
CA LEU A 30 6.50 2.40 2.81
C LEU A 30 6.92 3.77 2.27
N GLN A 31 6.41 4.17 1.10
CA GLN A 31 6.67 5.50 0.54
C GLN A 31 6.16 6.60 1.48
N VAL A 32 4.92 6.48 1.95
CA VAL A 32 4.32 7.47 2.86
C VAL A 32 5.13 7.56 4.16
N ILE A 33 5.55 6.43 4.73
CA ILE A 33 6.37 6.42 5.95
C ILE A 33 7.69 7.16 5.74
N GLU A 34 8.37 6.91 4.63
CA GLU A 34 9.61 7.61 4.29
C GLU A 34 9.39 9.10 4.10
N ASP A 35 8.38 9.50 3.32
CA ASP A 35 8.07 10.90 3.04
C ASP A 35 7.68 11.67 4.31
N GLN A 36 6.98 11.04 5.25
CA GLN A 36 6.47 11.69 6.46
C GLN A 36 7.43 11.63 7.66
N THR A 37 8.29 10.61 7.73
CA THR A 37 9.13 10.36 8.92
C THR A 37 10.61 10.27 8.62
N SER A 38 11.02 10.33 7.35
CA SER A 38 12.39 10.05 6.90
C SER A 38 12.90 8.65 7.29
N LYS A 39 12.00 7.73 7.65
CA LYS A 39 12.34 6.37 8.09
C LYS A 39 12.33 5.40 6.91
N LEU A 40 13.48 4.77 6.68
CA LEU A 40 13.64 3.68 5.73
C LEU A 40 13.39 2.33 6.42
N LEU A 41 12.27 1.70 6.09
CA LEU A 41 11.95 0.35 6.54
C LEU A 41 12.44 -0.70 5.52
N PRO A 42 12.79 -1.93 5.98
CA PRO A 42 13.17 -3.01 5.08
C PRO A 42 12.04 -3.34 4.10
N LEU A 43 12.41 -3.74 2.89
CA LEU A 43 11.45 -4.12 1.86
C LEU A 43 11.00 -5.58 2.07
N PRO A 44 9.69 -5.87 2.01
CA PRO A 44 9.20 -7.25 2.00
C PRO A 44 9.69 -8.00 0.75
N ALA A 45 9.56 -9.33 0.76
CA ALA A 45 9.99 -10.19 -0.34
C ALA A 45 9.28 -9.85 -1.66
N TYR A 46 8.00 -9.46 -1.57
CA TYR A 46 7.19 -9.00 -2.69
C TYR A 46 6.52 -7.68 -2.35
N LEU A 47 6.46 -6.77 -3.32
CA LEU A 47 5.71 -5.52 -3.26
C LEU A 47 4.56 -5.56 -4.25
N SER A 48 3.45 -4.89 -3.95
CA SER A 48 2.33 -4.82 -4.89
C SER A 48 2.29 -3.53 -5.70
N MET A 49 1.83 -3.67 -6.94
CA MET A 49 1.48 -2.56 -7.81
C MET A 49 0.17 -2.86 -8.53
N PHE A 50 -0.53 -1.82 -8.98
CA PHE A 50 -1.57 -1.99 -9.98
C PHE A 50 -1.18 -1.32 -11.29
N SER A 51 -1.57 -1.97 -12.38
CA SER A 51 -1.33 -1.54 -13.75
C SER A 51 -2.66 -1.26 -14.44
N GLN A 52 -2.62 -0.35 -15.42
CA GLN A 52 -3.74 -0.16 -16.35
C GLN A 52 -3.93 -1.38 -17.26
N LYS A 53 -2.95 -2.28 -17.35
CA LYS A 53 -3.09 -3.53 -18.08
C LYS A 53 -3.97 -4.51 -17.31
N HIS A 54 -4.82 -5.23 -18.04
CA HIS A 54 -5.78 -6.17 -17.46
C HIS A 54 -5.17 -7.55 -17.16
N ARG A 55 -3.97 -7.61 -16.55
CA ARG A 55 -3.29 -8.87 -16.17
C ARG A 55 -2.86 -8.86 -14.71
N LYS A 56 -3.04 -10.00 -14.01
CA LYS A 56 -2.53 -10.24 -12.66
C LYS A 56 -1.42 -11.29 -12.73
N TYR A 57 -0.24 -10.99 -12.22
CA TYR A 57 0.93 -11.88 -12.26
C TYR A 57 1.97 -11.49 -11.20
N ILE A 58 2.98 -12.34 -11.01
CA ILE A 58 4.13 -12.07 -10.14
C ILE A 58 5.39 -12.09 -11.01
N GLN A 59 6.24 -11.07 -10.86
CA GLN A 59 7.51 -10.98 -11.58
C GLN A 59 8.47 -10.04 -10.83
N ASP A 60 9.76 -10.39 -10.76
CA ASP A 60 10.84 -9.53 -10.26
C ASP A 60 10.56 -8.89 -8.87
N ASN A 61 10.06 -9.69 -7.92
CA ASN A 61 9.65 -9.24 -6.57
C ASN A 61 8.43 -8.29 -6.55
N TRP A 62 7.64 -8.26 -7.64
CA TRP A 62 6.40 -7.51 -7.73
C TRP A 62 5.20 -8.41 -7.94
N GLN A 63 4.12 -8.14 -7.20
CA GLN A 63 2.79 -8.63 -7.49
C GLN A 63 2.05 -7.54 -8.29
N VAL A 64 1.75 -7.83 -9.55
CA VAL A 64 1.04 -6.92 -10.44
C VAL A 64 -0.45 -7.25 -10.38
N PHE A 65 -1.26 -6.26 -10.04
CA PHE A 65 -2.72 -6.34 -10.00
C PHE A 65 -3.35 -5.52 -11.13
N THR A 66 -4.56 -5.91 -11.52
CA THR A 66 -5.37 -5.13 -12.45
C THR A 66 -6.05 -3.95 -11.75
N ILE A 67 -6.45 -2.95 -12.52
CA ILE A 67 -7.13 -1.74 -12.03
C ILE A 67 -8.36 -2.01 -11.15
N ARG A 68 -9.02 -3.17 -11.28
CA ARG A 68 -10.17 -3.55 -10.44
C ARG A 68 -9.81 -3.76 -8.96
N HIS A 69 -8.52 -3.94 -8.65
CA HIS A 69 -8.03 -4.07 -7.28
C HIS A 69 -7.38 -2.78 -6.78
N LYS A 70 -7.47 -1.67 -7.54
CA LYS A 70 -6.91 -0.38 -7.16
C LYS A 70 -7.50 0.02 -5.80
N PRO A 71 -6.67 0.24 -4.77
CA PRO A 71 -7.14 0.81 -3.52
C PRO A 71 -7.67 2.24 -3.72
N GLY A 72 -8.42 2.73 -2.73
CA GLY A 72 -8.80 4.14 -2.64
C GLY A 72 -7.58 5.05 -2.53
N ASN A 73 -7.80 6.36 -2.65
CA ASN A 73 -6.72 7.36 -2.57
C ASN A 73 -6.45 7.76 -1.11
N ASP A 74 -6.26 6.77 -0.24
CA ASP A 74 -6.15 6.94 1.21
C ASP A 74 -5.33 5.79 1.85
N LEU A 75 -4.81 5.98 3.06
CA LEU A 75 -3.98 4.97 3.73
C LEU A 75 -4.77 3.74 4.19
N GLN A 76 -6.05 3.89 4.53
CA GLN A 76 -6.89 2.80 5.02
C GLN A 76 -7.08 1.74 3.95
N SER A 77 -7.47 2.16 2.75
CA SER A 77 -7.72 1.25 1.64
C SER A 77 -6.45 0.52 1.19
N HIS A 78 -5.29 1.18 1.26
CA HIS A 78 -3.99 0.54 1.04
C HIS A 78 -3.61 -0.44 2.16
N MET A 79 -3.90 -0.13 3.42
CA MET A 79 -3.70 -1.05 4.55
C MET A 79 -4.60 -2.28 4.44
N VAL A 80 -5.89 -2.09 4.15
CA VAL A 80 -6.85 -3.18 3.90
C VAL A 80 -6.40 -4.04 2.71
N PHE A 81 -5.93 -3.41 1.63
CA PHE A 81 -5.35 -4.14 0.50
C PHE A 81 -4.16 -5.02 0.93
N ALA A 82 -3.23 -4.47 1.71
CA ALA A 82 -2.05 -5.21 2.17
C ALA A 82 -2.44 -6.42 3.04
N LEU A 83 -3.36 -6.22 3.99
CA LEU A 83 -3.89 -7.30 4.82
C LEU A 83 -4.58 -8.40 4.00
N LYS A 84 -5.26 -8.02 2.92
CA LYS A 84 -6.00 -8.93 2.06
C LYS A 84 -5.12 -9.72 1.08
N TYR A 85 -4.03 -9.11 0.60
CA TYR A 85 -3.28 -9.64 -0.55
C TYR A 85 -1.78 -9.85 -0.31
N GLU A 86 -1.17 -9.17 0.66
CA GLU A 86 0.27 -9.23 0.92
C GLU A 86 0.63 -9.99 2.21
N GLY A 87 -0.35 -10.23 3.07
CA GLY A 87 -0.14 -10.84 4.39
C GLY A 87 0.24 -9.81 5.45
N ILE A 88 0.71 -10.28 6.61
CA ILE A 88 0.96 -9.42 7.78
C ILE A 88 2.44 -9.05 7.86
N ASP A 89 2.76 -7.76 7.76
CA ASP A 89 4.06 -7.18 8.12
C ASP A 89 3.88 -6.25 9.33
N LEU A 90 4.26 -6.73 10.51
CA LEU A 90 4.03 -6.02 11.78
C LEU A 90 4.82 -4.70 11.86
N GLN A 91 5.97 -4.60 11.19
CA GLN A 91 6.78 -3.39 11.25
C GLN A 91 6.13 -2.29 10.43
N ILE A 92 5.69 -2.60 9.20
CA ILE A 92 5.03 -1.63 8.33
C ILE A 92 3.68 -1.21 8.92
N LEU A 93 2.89 -2.17 9.42
CA LEU A 93 1.61 -1.89 10.06
C LEU A 93 1.77 -0.99 11.29
N LYS A 94 2.72 -1.28 12.17
CA LYS A 94 2.99 -0.46 13.36
C LYS A 94 3.31 0.99 12.99
N GLU A 95 4.17 1.21 12.00
CA GLU A 95 4.56 2.57 11.61
C GLU A 95 3.45 3.29 10.86
N THR A 96 2.66 2.56 10.06
CA THR A 96 1.45 3.10 9.40
C THR A 96 0.42 3.55 10.42
N LEU A 97 0.13 2.72 11.44
CA LEU A 97 -0.83 3.05 12.50
C LEU A 97 -0.39 4.25 13.34
N LYS A 98 0.92 4.40 13.60
CA LYS A 98 1.47 5.60 14.25
C LYS A 98 1.24 6.86 13.41
N LEU A 99 1.36 6.78 12.09
CA LEU A 99 1.13 7.90 11.17
C LEU A 99 -0.34 8.30 11.10
N ILE A 100 -1.24 7.32 11.08
CA ILE A 100 -2.69 7.56 11.11
C ILE A 100 -3.07 8.23 12.44
N GLY A 101 -2.49 7.77 13.55
CA GLY A 101 -2.79 8.26 14.88
C GLY A 101 -4.11 7.72 15.43
N ALA A 102 -4.26 7.75 16.76
CA ALA A 102 -5.36 7.09 17.45
C ALA A 102 -6.75 7.63 17.10
N GLN A 103 -6.86 8.96 16.88
CA GLN A 103 -8.14 9.61 16.57
C GLN A 103 -8.65 9.21 15.19
N ALA A 104 -7.82 9.30 14.16
CA ALA A 104 -8.20 8.90 12.81
C ALA A 104 -8.45 7.39 12.73
N LEU A 105 -7.65 6.57 13.42
CA LEU A 105 -7.88 5.13 13.49
C LEU A 105 -9.25 4.80 14.11
N THR A 106 -9.61 5.48 15.20
CA THR A 106 -10.93 5.29 15.83
C THR A 106 -12.06 5.68 14.88
N GLN A 107 -11.87 6.74 14.10
CA GLN A 107 -12.86 7.15 13.10
C GLN A 107 -12.99 6.10 11.98
N MET A 108 -11.87 5.60 11.45
CA MET A 108 -11.86 4.52 10.45
C MET A 108 -12.64 3.29 10.91
N ILE A 109 -12.44 2.87 12.17
CA ILE A 109 -13.16 1.73 12.76
C ILE A 109 -14.66 1.99 12.88
N LYS A 110 -15.04 3.23 13.23
CA LYS A 110 -16.47 3.62 13.31
C LYS A 110 -17.14 3.70 11.95
N ASP A 111 -16.40 4.10 10.92
CA ASP A 111 -16.93 4.26 9.56
C ASP A 111 -17.17 2.91 8.87
N GLU A 112 -16.43 1.86 9.26
CA GLU A 112 -16.60 0.50 8.73
C GLU A 112 -16.85 -0.56 9.84
N PRO A 113 -17.99 -0.49 10.55
CA PRO A 113 -18.25 -1.35 11.72
C PRO A 113 -18.37 -2.85 11.39
N THR A 114 -18.64 -3.17 10.12
CA THR A 114 -18.77 -4.54 9.60
C THR A 114 -17.55 -4.99 8.79
N GLY A 115 -16.52 -4.17 8.67
CA GLY A 115 -15.32 -4.47 7.89
C GLY A 115 -14.49 -5.58 8.53
N GLN A 116 -14.32 -6.71 7.84
CA GLN A 116 -13.50 -7.84 8.32
C GLN A 116 -12.06 -7.43 8.62
N TYR A 117 -11.51 -6.49 7.85
CA TYR A 117 -10.13 -6.02 7.99
C TYR A 117 -9.98 -4.79 8.89
N THR A 118 -11.10 -4.27 9.40
CA THR A 118 -11.17 -3.07 10.25
C THR A 118 -11.42 -3.44 11.71
N ARG A 119 -11.95 -4.66 11.98
CA ARG A 119 -12.04 -5.28 13.31
C ARG A 119 -10.69 -5.80 13.80
#